data_AF-A0A938HS61-F1
#
_entry.id   AF-A0A938HS61-F1
#
_cell.length_a   1.000
_cell.length_b   1.000
_cell.length_c   1.000
_cell.angle_alpha   90.00
_cell.angle_beta   90.00
_cell.angle_gamma   90.00
#
_symmetry.space_group_name_H-M   'P 1'
#
loop_
_entity.id
_entity.type
_entity.pdbx_description
1 polymer ?
#
loop_
_entity_poly.entity_id
_entity_poly.type
_entity_poly.pdbx_seq_one_letter_code
_entity_poly.pdbx_strand_id
1 'polypeptide(L)'
;MARRGSPPRGNYADRQAGGGARGRPPAPPMPARPTPPTRVAEAPAGAPVEIPASLSVGELSVILKVSTVDTIKALIRMGVMRTVTQTVDFQTAAQVATILGIQVRKPKEREASPAGARISEKTDNNATSRPPIVTILGHVDHGKTTLLDAIRGTTVAAGEAGGITQKIGAYQVESDGRKITFIDTPGHQAFAQMRARGAQATDIAVLVVAADDGVQPQTKEALDHARAAKVPIIVAINKVDSAGADVNRVKQQLAEIDLIVESYGGDVVSVEVSALKGDGIPGLLEAILLVADVEEIKANADKPGSGIVIESNLDKSRGPVATVIVRSGTVRAGDNIVIDTVRGRIRDMIDGFGNSVTEAGPATPIQVMGLDGVPQPGDKMDVVENDRTARDLVEARKKLKDQRGGVRPPPTIDSIKHRVRTGDVKELNLIVKTGTQGSIDAVRRVVEPLSNDEVQVRIIHASTGFVNEMDINLAQSSASAESSASIVVAFETDVQPGALNQANAHGVEIRRYNVIYRLAEDLMSAISGMLTPETRQAVLGRAVVQAVFTVGRRGSAAGFRVTEGKITRGANVRVVRAGKVVVDAPISSLRHLKNDVREVALGFEGGLTMTGFSAYEEGDILEAWETQTTARRLPQEQRA
;
A
#
# COMPACT_ATOMS: atom_id res chain seq x y z
N MET A 1 -43.93 36.38 -32.67
CA MET A 1 -42.93 36.93 -33.63
C MET A 1 -41.88 35.84 -33.87
N ALA A 2 -42.03 35.10 -34.97
CA ALA A 2 -41.07 35.06 -36.08
C ALA A 2 -39.69 34.50 -35.63
N ARG A 3 -39.46 33.17 -35.56
CA ARG A 3 -39.29 32.15 -36.62
C ARG A 3 -38.24 32.48 -37.70
N ARG A 4 -37.44 31.43 -37.97
CA ARG A 4 -36.57 31.12 -39.14
C ARG A 4 -35.08 31.48 -38.91
N GLY A 5 -34.14 30.54 -38.82
CA GLY A 5 -34.10 29.18 -39.33
C GLY A 5 -33.25 29.12 -40.60
N SER A 6 -32.16 28.36 -40.54
CA SER A 6 -31.44 27.77 -41.67
C SER A 6 -32.41 27.02 -42.62
N PRO A 7 -32.00 26.37 -43.73
CA PRO A 7 -30.74 26.35 -44.51
C PRO A 7 -31.11 26.62 -46.01
N PRO A 8 -30.61 25.98 -47.12
CA PRO A 8 -30.39 24.54 -47.32
C PRO A 8 -29.17 24.11 -48.16
N ARG A 9 -29.06 22.78 -48.23
CA ARG A 9 -28.17 21.89 -48.97
C ARG A 9 -28.22 22.02 -50.50
N GLY A 10 -27.18 21.46 -51.13
CA GLY A 10 -27.28 20.69 -52.38
C GLY A 10 -26.45 21.26 -53.52
N ASN A 11 -25.32 20.64 -53.87
CA ASN A 11 -25.15 19.59 -54.88
C ASN A 11 -25.22 20.09 -56.35
N TYR A 12 -24.43 19.41 -57.19
CA TYR A 12 -24.24 19.57 -58.64
C TYR A 12 -23.22 20.65 -59.02
N ALA A 13 -22.02 20.29 -59.49
CA ALA A 13 -21.69 19.60 -60.75
C ALA A 13 -21.88 20.48 -61.99
N ASP A 14 -20.97 20.25 -62.94
CA ASP A 14 -20.92 20.79 -64.30
C ASP A 14 -20.52 22.27 -64.42
N ARG A 15 -19.71 22.72 -65.39
CA ARG A 15 -18.97 22.14 -66.52
C ARG A 15 -18.12 23.30 -67.05
N GLN A 16 -16.79 23.17 -67.15
CA GLN A 16 -16.08 23.00 -68.43
C GLN A 16 -16.78 23.55 -69.68
N ALA A 17 -16.10 24.47 -70.37
CA ALA A 17 -15.82 24.45 -71.82
C ALA A 17 -15.21 25.82 -72.19
N GLY A 18 -14.24 25.97 -73.06
CA GLY A 18 -13.61 25.12 -74.08
C GLY A 18 -12.67 26.10 -74.82
N GLY A 19 -11.51 25.73 -75.32
CA GLY A 19 -11.18 24.63 -76.22
C GLY A 19 -9.74 24.93 -76.72
N GLY A 20 -9.02 24.03 -77.37
CA GLY A 20 -9.34 22.75 -77.95
C GLY A 20 -8.41 22.56 -79.14
N ALA A 21 -7.84 21.37 -79.31
CA ALA A 21 -7.51 20.81 -80.61
C ALA A 21 -7.24 19.31 -80.48
N ARG A 22 -7.80 18.55 -81.42
CA ARG A 22 -8.05 17.10 -81.39
C ARG A 22 -6.84 16.29 -81.89
N GLY A 23 -6.76 15.03 -81.43
CA GLY A 23 -6.03 13.97 -82.14
C GLY A 23 -5.89 12.67 -81.33
N ARG A 24 -6.73 11.66 -81.63
CA ARG A 24 -6.56 10.22 -81.30
C ARG A 24 -5.67 9.57 -82.38
N PRO A 25 -5.23 8.29 -82.31
CA PRO A 25 -5.18 7.24 -81.24
C PRO A 25 -3.72 6.64 -81.20
N PRO A 26 -3.36 5.34 -80.96
CA PRO A 26 -3.99 4.16 -80.34
C PRO A 26 -3.07 3.45 -79.27
N ALA A 27 -3.43 2.20 -78.90
CA ALA A 27 -2.99 1.33 -77.81
C ALA A 27 -1.48 1.22 -77.46
N PRO A 28 -1.13 0.93 -76.19
CA PRO A 28 0.26 0.80 -75.75
C PRO A 28 0.87 -0.57 -76.12
N PRO A 29 2.11 -0.61 -76.65
CA PRO A 29 2.90 -1.83 -76.78
C PRO A 29 3.66 -2.18 -75.49
N MET A 30 4.07 -3.45 -75.42
CA MET A 30 4.72 -4.16 -74.31
C MET A 30 5.96 -3.47 -73.69
N PRO A 31 6.27 -3.75 -72.40
CA PRO A 31 7.39 -3.13 -71.70
C PRO A 31 8.75 -3.62 -72.23
N ALA A 32 9.55 -2.67 -72.73
CA ALA A 32 10.96 -2.87 -73.02
C ALA A 32 11.78 -2.90 -71.72
N ARG A 33 12.82 -3.75 -71.73
CA ARG A 33 13.69 -4.11 -70.60
C ARG A 33 14.28 -2.91 -69.85
N PRO A 34 14.44 -3.01 -68.52
CA PRO A 34 15.11 -1.98 -67.73
C PRO A 34 16.60 -1.89 -68.12
N THR A 35 17.03 -0.66 -68.39
CA THR A 35 18.44 -0.25 -68.44
C THR A 35 19.10 -0.45 -67.06
N PRO A 36 20.40 -0.76 -67.03
CA PRO A 36 21.10 -1.06 -65.79
C PRO A 36 21.12 0.16 -64.85
N PRO A 37 21.10 -0.06 -63.52
CA PRO A 37 21.09 1.03 -62.56
C PRO A 37 22.39 1.84 -62.68
N THR A 38 22.21 3.15 -62.80
CA THR A 38 23.25 4.16 -62.62
C THR A 38 23.98 3.88 -61.31
N ARG A 39 25.31 3.70 -61.40
CA ARG A 39 26.20 3.57 -60.24
C ARG A 39 25.93 4.72 -59.27
N VAL A 40 25.43 4.38 -58.09
CA VAL A 40 25.49 5.29 -56.94
C VAL A 40 26.92 5.25 -56.44
N ALA A 41 27.48 6.44 -56.27
CA ALA A 41 28.84 6.69 -55.84
C ALA A 41 29.22 5.89 -54.59
N GLU A 42 30.41 5.28 -54.62
CA GLU A 42 31.16 4.97 -53.41
C GLU A 42 31.35 6.26 -52.60
N ALA A 43 30.92 6.23 -51.34
CA ALA A 43 31.17 7.24 -50.34
C ALA A 43 31.77 6.56 -49.09
N PRO A 44 32.56 7.30 -48.31
CA PRO A 44 33.86 6.87 -47.79
C PRO A 44 33.78 6.07 -46.50
N ALA A 45 34.86 5.36 -46.18
CA ALA A 45 35.15 4.93 -44.81
C ALA A 45 35.14 6.15 -43.89
N GLY A 46 34.06 6.33 -43.12
CA GLY A 46 33.81 7.53 -42.33
C GLY A 46 33.03 7.21 -41.05
N ALA A 47 33.35 7.97 -40.00
CA ALA A 47 32.91 7.94 -38.61
C ALA A 47 31.65 7.09 -38.24
N PRO A 48 31.68 6.37 -37.09
CA PRO A 48 30.58 5.52 -36.68
C PRO A 48 29.28 6.32 -36.47
N VAL A 49 28.18 5.79 -36.99
CA VAL A 49 26.84 6.41 -36.95
C VAL A 49 26.18 6.17 -35.59
N GLU A 50 25.62 7.22 -34.98
CA GLU A 50 24.96 7.11 -33.68
C GLU A 50 23.49 6.68 -33.82
N ILE A 51 23.09 5.61 -33.12
CA ILE A 51 21.72 5.06 -33.16
C ILE A 51 21.10 5.02 -31.75
N PRO A 52 19.93 5.66 -31.51
CA PRO A 52 19.27 5.68 -30.20
C PRO A 52 18.91 4.28 -29.68
N ALA A 53 18.59 4.18 -28.39
CA ALA A 53 18.32 2.90 -27.70
C ALA A 53 17.15 2.09 -28.30
N SER A 54 16.17 2.79 -28.88
CA SER A 54 15.05 2.22 -29.63
C SER A 54 14.60 3.23 -30.69
N LEU A 55 14.28 2.75 -31.89
CA LEU A 55 13.80 3.57 -33.01
C LEU A 55 12.95 2.73 -33.97
N SER A 56 12.13 3.38 -34.79
CA SER A 56 11.39 2.70 -35.86
C SER A 56 12.30 2.23 -37.00
N VAL A 57 11.88 1.18 -37.73
CA VAL A 57 12.60 0.71 -38.92
C VAL A 57 12.74 1.81 -39.98
N GLY A 58 11.74 2.69 -40.10
CA GLY A 58 11.81 3.88 -40.95
C GLY A 58 12.92 4.84 -40.54
N GLU A 59 12.99 5.22 -39.26
CA GLU A 59 14.06 6.08 -38.72
C GLU A 59 15.44 5.45 -38.86
N LEU A 60 15.55 4.13 -38.67
CA LEU A 60 16.80 3.38 -38.85
C LEU A 60 17.32 3.50 -40.29
N SER A 61 16.43 3.39 -41.28
CA SER A 61 16.81 3.52 -42.70
C SER A 61 17.32 4.92 -43.05
N VAL A 62 16.71 5.96 -42.45
CA VAL A 62 17.12 7.36 -42.62
C VAL A 62 18.50 7.61 -41.99
N ILE A 63 18.72 7.11 -40.77
CA ILE A 63 19.98 7.29 -40.03
C ILE A 63 21.14 6.56 -40.73
N LEU A 64 20.90 5.34 -41.21
CA LEU A 64 21.89 4.56 -41.96
C LEU A 64 22.10 5.06 -43.39
N LYS A 65 21.25 5.97 -43.89
CA LYS A 65 21.21 6.45 -45.28
C LYS A 65 21.07 5.30 -46.29
N VAL A 66 20.32 4.27 -45.94
CA VAL A 66 20.03 3.10 -46.78
C VAL A 66 18.54 3.07 -47.10
N SER A 67 18.15 2.44 -48.20
CA SER A 67 16.73 2.29 -48.53
C SER A 67 15.98 1.52 -47.43
N THR A 68 14.73 1.93 -47.16
CA THR A 68 13.86 1.25 -46.18
C THR A 68 13.62 -0.21 -46.58
N VAL A 69 13.61 -0.51 -47.88
CA VAL A 69 13.47 -1.87 -48.41
C VAL A 69 14.68 -2.74 -48.05
N ASP A 70 15.90 -2.22 -48.16
CA ASP A 70 17.12 -2.98 -47.85
C ASP A 70 17.32 -3.14 -46.34
N THR A 71 16.85 -2.18 -45.54
CA THR A 71 16.79 -2.29 -44.07
C THR A 71 15.84 -3.41 -43.63
N ILE A 72 14.66 -3.50 -44.25
CA ILE A 72 13.69 -4.58 -43.99
C ILE A 72 14.25 -5.95 -44.44
N LYS A 73 14.91 -6.02 -45.60
CA LYS A 73 15.56 -7.27 -46.05
C LYS A 73 16.65 -7.74 -45.09
N ALA A 74 17.43 -6.82 -44.52
CA ALA A 74 18.44 -7.15 -43.52
C ALA A 74 17.81 -7.71 -42.23
N LEU A 75 16.72 -7.10 -41.75
CA LEU A 75 15.93 -7.60 -40.61
C LEU A 75 15.35 -9.00 -40.86
N ILE A 76 14.81 -9.25 -42.06
CA ILE A 76 14.26 -10.56 -42.45
C ILE A 76 15.37 -11.63 -42.48
N ARG A 77 16.57 -11.31 -42.97
CA ARG A 77 17.72 -12.25 -42.97
C ARG A 77 18.16 -12.67 -41.57
N MET A 78 17.87 -11.85 -40.56
CA MET A 78 18.15 -12.15 -39.16
C MET A 78 16.95 -12.80 -38.44
N GLY A 79 15.88 -13.14 -39.15
CA GLY A 79 14.68 -13.76 -38.57
C GLY A 79 13.74 -12.78 -37.86
N VAL A 80 13.95 -11.47 -37.98
CA VAL A 80 13.14 -10.44 -37.31
C VAL A 80 12.21 -9.78 -38.33
N MET A 81 10.91 -10.13 -38.30
CA MET A 81 9.90 -9.48 -39.14
C MET A 81 9.35 -8.21 -38.47
N ARG A 82 9.67 -7.05 -39.05
CA ARG A 82 9.16 -5.74 -38.61
C ARG A 82 8.69 -4.88 -39.79
N THR A 83 7.61 -4.14 -39.59
CA THR A 83 7.12 -3.13 -40.56
C THR A 83 7.76 -1.76 -40.31
N VAL A 84 7.63 -0.83 -41.26
CA VAL A 84 8.30 0.49 -41.24
C VAL A 84 8.03 1.29 -39.95
N THR A 85 6.83 1.17 -39.38
CA THR A 85 6.40 1.90 -38.18
C THR A 85 6.72 1.17 -36.87
N GLN A 86 7.16 -0.08 -36.93
CA GLN A 86 7.49 -0.86 -35.72
C GLN A 86 8.90 -0.53 -35.24
N THR A 87 9.08 -0.56 -33.93
CA THR A 87 10.35 -0.23 -33.27
C THR A 87 11.28 -1.43 -33.18
N VAL A 88 12.58 -1.13 -33.23
CA VAL A 88 13.70 -2.06 -33.05
C VAL A 88 14.62 -1.50 -31.96
N ASP A 89 15.15 -2.39 -31.14
CA ASP A 89 16.11 -2.06 -30.09
C ASP A 89 17.52 -1.88 -30.67
N PHE A 90 18.40 -1.24 -29.90
CA PHE A 90 19.77 -0.95 -30.31
C PHE A 90 20.54 -2.20 -30.75
N GLN A 91 20.37 -3.35 -30.09
CA GLN A 91 21.10 -4.58 -30.44
C GLN A 91 20.72 -5.06 -31.85
N THR A 92 19.42 -5.12 -32.14
CA THR A 92 18.92 -5.48 -33.46
C THR A 92 19.33 -4.45 -34.52
N ALA A 93 19.20 -3.15 -34.21
CA ALA A 93 19.59 -2.07 -35.12
C ALA A 93 21.10 -2.09 -35.44
N ALA A 94 21.95 -2.41 -34.47
CA ALA A 94 23.39 -2.50 -34.65
C ALA A 94 23.81 -3.69 -35.50
N GLN A 95 23.14 -4.82 -35.35
CA GLN A 95 23.35 -6.00 -36.20
C GLN A 95 22.92 -5.73 -37.64
N VAL A 96 21.77 -5.07 -37.85
CA VAL A 96 21.33 -4.62 -39.19
C VAL A 96 22.37 -3.70 -39.82
N ALA A 97 22.89 -2.72 -39.08
CA ALA A 97 23.92 -1.83 -39.57
C ALA A 97 25.22 -2.57 -39.92
N THR A 98 25.61 -3.56 -39.12
CA THR A 98 26.79 -4.40 -39.36
C THR A 98 26.64 -5.21 -40.66
N ILE A 99 25.46 -5.78 -40.91
CA ILE A 99 25.16 -6.51 -42.16
C ILE A 99 25.22 -5.58 -43.39
N LEU A 100 24.88 -4.31 -43.19
CA LEU A 100 24.95 -3.27 -44.22
C LEU A 100 26.34 -2.60 -44.31
N GLY A 101 27.33 -3.08 -43.55
CA GLY A 101 28.71 -2.58 -43.58
C GLY A 101 28.93 -1.25 -42.87
N ILE A 102 28.00 -0.81 -42.02
CA ILE A 102 28.03 0.47 -41.31
C ILE A 102 28.40 0.23 -39.84
N GLN A 103 29.51 0.81 -39.39
CA GLN A 103 29.84 0.81 -37.98
C GLN A 103 28.92 1.78 -37.22
N VAL A 104 28.29 1.27 -36.17
CA VAL A 104 27.40 2.06 -35.33
C VAL A 104 27.97 2.17 -33.93
N ARG A 105 27.76 3.33 -33.33
CA ARG A 105 28.04 3.56 -31.92
C ARG A 105 26.71 3.76 -31.23
N LYS A 106 26.55 3.22 -30.02
CA LYS A 106 25.53 3.75 -29.12
C LYS A 106 25.87 5.24 -28.97
N PRO A 107 24.94 6.18 -29.18
CA PRO A 107 25.14 7.56 -28.76
C PRO A 107 25.69 7.43 -27.36
N LYS A 108 26.78 8.16 -27.06
CA LYS A 108 26.98 8.47 -25.65
C LYS A 108 25.62 8.96 -25.23
N GLU A 109 24.99 8.28 -24.29
CA GLU A 109 24.07 8.97 -23.43
C GLU A 109 24.91 10.22 -23.05
N ARG A 110 24.61 11.36 -23.69
CA ARG A 110 24.04 12.41 -22.87
C ARG A 110 23.00 11.65 -22.09
N GLU A 111 23.46 11.09 -20.95
CA GLU A 111 22.97 11.53 -19.68
C GLU A 111 22.52 12.96 -20.01
N ALA A 112 21.24 13.10 -20.35
CA ALA A 112 20.45 14.02 -19.59
C ALA A 112 20.90 13.70 -18.18
N SER A 113 21.98 14.39 -17.77
CA SER A 113 22.45 14.40 -16.41
C SER A 113 21.14 14.52 -15.68
N PRO A 114 20.78 13.57 -14.81
CA PRO A 114 19.56 13.72 -14.06
C PRO A 114 19.62 15.15 -13.58
N ALA A 115 18.66 15.98 -13.93
CA ALA A 115 18.61 17.35 -13.46
C ALA A 115 18.25 17.34 -11.96
N GLY A 116 18.78 16.38 -11.20
CA GLY A 116 19.29 16.62 -9.86
C GLY A 116 20.77 16.89 -10.06
N ALA A 117 21.14 18.16 -9.93
CA ALA A 117 22.52 18.57 -9.86
C ALA A 117 23.34 17.55 -9.06
N ARG A 118 24.16 16.74 -9.74
CA ARG A 118 25.53 16.57 -9.28
C ARG A 118 26.13 17.96 -9.40
N ILE A 119 25.86 18.77 -8.38
CA ILE A 119 26.80 19.77 -7.91
C ILE A 119 28.12 19.01 -7.96
N SER A 120 29.02 19.45 -8.82
CA SER A 120 30.40 19.04 -8.79
C SER A 120 30.79 18.80 -7.34
N GLU A 121 31.47 17.70 -7.03
CA GLU A 121 32.39 17.64 -5.89
C GLU A 121 33.54 18.65 -6.12
N LYS A 122 33.22 19.90 -6.45
CA LYS A 122 33.95 21.02 -5.90
C LYS A 122 33.71 20.87 -4.41
N THR A 123 34.78 20.63 -3.68
CA THR A 123 34.84 20.85 -2.25
C THR A 123 33.99 22.08 -1.95
N ASP A 124 32.88 21.85 -1.27
CA ASP A 124 31.91 22.89 -1.00
C ASP A 124 32.53 23.75 0.09
N ASN A 125 33.37 24.70 -0.31
CA ASN A 125 34.25 25.44 0.60
C ASN A 125 33.49 26.23 1.69
N ASN A 126 32.16 26.35 1.56
CA ASN A 126 31.24 26.97 2.52
C ASN A 126 30.37 25.96 3.29
N ALA A 127 30.68 24.67 3.28
CA ALA A 127 29.97 23.69 4.10
C ALA A 127 30.31 23.89 5.58
N THR A 128 29.32 24.30 6.38
CA THR A 128 29.45 24.52 7.82
C THR A 128 28.79 23.38 8.60
N SER A 129 29.17 23.23 9.87
CA SER A 129 28.48 22.31 10.78
C SER A 129 27.00 22.69 10.87
N ARG A 130 26.13 21.69 10.77
CA ARG A 130 24.68 21.87 10.86
C ARG A 130 24.09 21.05 12.01
N PRO A 131 22.87 21.38 12.47
CA PRO A 131 22.17 20.55 13.44
C PRO A 131 22.03 19.10 12.96
N PRO A 132 22.28 18.09 13.82
CA PRO A 132 21.99 16.70 13.48
C PRO A 132 20.48 16.48 13.43
N ILE A 133 20.04 15.69 12.44
CA ILE A 133 18.67 15.20 12.34
C ILE A 133 18.64 13.81 12.96
N VAL A 134 17.82 13.63 14.00
CA VAL A 134 17.78 12.46 14.86
C VAL A 134 16.41 11.82 14.78
N THR A 135 16.33 10.52 14.57
CA THR A 135 15.06 9.78 14.70
C THR A 135 15.08 8.89 15.92
N ILE A 136 13.91 8.76 16.57
CA ILE A 136 13.75 7.84 17.70
C ILE A 136 13.02 6.59 17.22
N LEU A 137 13.65 5.44 17.43
CA LEU A 137 13.18 4.12 17.03
C LEU A 137 13.04 3.20 18.24
N GLY A 138 12.27 2.12 18.13
CA GLY A 138 12.10 1.13 19.19
C GLY A 138 10.70 0.53 19.24
N HIS A 139 10.51 -0.44 20.13
CA HIS A 139 9.23 -1.15 20.32
C HIS A 139 8.12 -0.26 20.88
N VAL A 140 6.87 -0.66 20.66
CA VAL A 140 5.68 -0.05 21.30
C VAL A 140 5.86 -0.05 22.83
N ASP A 141 5.36 0.97 23.51
CA ASP A 141 5.43 1.12 24.98
C ASP A 141 6.82 1.21 25.62
N HIS A 142 7.89 1.31 24.82
CA HIS A 142 9.24 1.63 25.33
C HIS A 142 9.42 3.11 25.71
N GLY A 143 8.38 3.93 25.59
CA GLY A 143 8.39 5.33 26.02
C GLY A 143 9.08 6.31 25.04
N LYS A 144 9.07 6.02 23.73
CA LYS A 144 9.60 6.93 22.69
C LYS A 144 8.93 8.31 22.72
N THR A 145 7.60 8.33 22.66
CA THR A 145 6.80 9.57 22.70
C THR A 145 6.98 10.30 24.02
N THR A 146 7.05 9.57 25.15
CA THR A 146 7.32 10.15 26.47
C THR A 146 8.71 10.79 26.53
N LEU A 147 9.72 10.15 25.93
CA LEU A 147 11.07 10.71 25.87
C LEU A 147 11.11 11.98 25.02
N LEU A 148 10.43 11.98 23.87
CA LEU A 148 10.30 13.16 23.01
C LEU A 148 9.55 14.29 23.71
N ASP A 149 8.48 13.98 24.43
CA ASP A 149 7.72 14.92 25.25
C ASP A 149 8.58 15.58 26.33
N ALA A 150 9.37 14.77 27.05
CA ALA A 150 10.30 15.25 28.07
C ALA A 150 11.39 16.14 27.47
N ILE A 151 11.94 15.77 26.30
CA ILE A 151 12.91 16.60 25.54
C ILE A 151 12.27 17.91 25.07
N ARG A 152 11.00 17.88 24.65
CA ARG A 152 10.28 19.05 24.11
C ARG A 152 9.74 19.97 25.21
N GLY A 153 9.66 19.51 26.45
CA GLY A 153 9.03 20.23 27.56
C GLY A 153 7.50 20.35 27.42
N THR A 154 6.85 19.37 26.79
CA THR A 154 5.39 19.36 26.55
C THR A 154 4.79 17.99 26.82
N THR A 155 3.46 17.85 26.75
CA THR A 155 2.77 16.56 26.98
C THR A 155 1.86 16.18 25.80
N VAL A 156 2.44 15.71 24.69
CA VAL A 156 1.70 15.23 23.50
C VAL A 156 1.10 13.85 23.73
N ALA A 157 1.81 12.95 24.39
CA ALA A 157 1.41 11.56 24.58
C ALA A 157 0.03 11.42 25.25
N ALA A 158 -0.33 12.36 26.14
CA ALA A 158 -1.63 12.39 26.80
C ALA A 158 -2.79 12.86 25.89
N GLY A 159 -2.48 13.58 24.80
CA GLY A 159 -3.46 14.12 23.85
C GLY A 159 -3.67 13.27 22.59
N GLU A 160 -2.78 12.32 22.29
CA GLU A 160 -2.91 11.44 21.12
C GLU A 160 -3.98 10.36 21.33
N ALA A 161 -4.80 10.15 20.29
CA ALA A 161 -5.85 9.15 20.33
C ALA A 161 -5.25 7.73 20.52
N GLY A 162 -5.62 7.08 21.62
CA GLY A 162 -5.10 5.75 21.98
C GLY A 162 -3.72 5.76 22.64
N GLY A 163 -3.17 6.93 22.99
CA GLY A 163 -1.88 7.04 23.70
C GLY A 163 -0.65 6.62 22.87
N ILE A 164 -0.79 6.57 21.53
CA ILE A 164 0.27 6.17 20.61
C ILE A 164 0.49 7.21 19.52
N THR A 165 1.75 7.37 19.11
CA THR A 165 2.13 8.23 17.98
C THR A 165 1.81 7.55 16.66
N GLN A 166 0.93 8.17 15.88
CA GLN A 166 0.45 7.65 14.59
C GLN A 166 0.87 8.53 13.39
N LYS A 167 1.37 9.75 13.64
CA LYS A 167 1.85 10.70 12.63
C LYS A 167 3.34 10.98 12.81
N ILE A 168 4.02 11.35 11.73
CA ILE A 168 5.43 11.75 11.85
C ILE A 168 5.50 13.22 12.24
N GLY A 169 6.00 13.50 13.44
CA GLY A 169 6.31 14.86 13.89
C GLY A 169 7.78 15.21 13.67
N ALA A 170 8.08 16.47 13.43
CA ALA A 170 9.47 16.95 13.45
C ALA A 170 9.58 18.30 14.15
N TYR A 171 10.55 18.44 15.05
CA TYR A 171 10.77 19.64 15.84
C TYR A 171 12.26 19.83 16.14
N GLN A 172 12.65 21.01 16.59
CA GLN A 172 14.04 21.36 16.87
C GLN A 172 14.19 21.84 18.30
N VAL A 173 15.14 21.28 19.05
CA VAL A 173 15.46 21.72 20.41
C VAL A 173 16.87 22.26 20.47
N GLU A 174 17.14 23.09 21.47
CA GLU A 174 18.47 23.66 21.72
C GLU A 174 19.05 23.06 23.00
N SER A 175 20.28 22.57 22.90
CA SER A 175 21.09 22.06 24.01
C SER A 175 22.50 22.63 23.88
N ASP A 176 23.02 23.23 24.94
CA ASP A 176 24.37 23.82 24.98
C ASP A 176 24.68 24.79 23.82
N GLY A 177 23.68 25.59 23.44
CA GLY A 177 23.78 26.55 22.32
C GLY A 177 23.83 25.91 20.93
N ARG A 178 23.62 24.59 20.83
CA ARG A 178 23.54 23.83 19.58
C ARG A 178 22.13 23.28 19.39
N LYS A 179 21.68 23.24 18.15
CA LYS A 179 20.34 22.74 17.83
C LYS A 179 20.38 21.25 17.46
N ILE A 180 19.32 20.52 17.78
CA ILE A 180 19.10 19.12 17.41
C ILE A 180 17.69 19.02 16.82
N THR A 181 17.56 18.43 15.65
CA THR A 181 16.25 18.22 15.01
C THR A 181 15.80 16.79 15.26
N PHE A 182 14.64 16.60 15.88
CA PHE A 182 14.04 15.30 16.12
C PHE A 182 12.97 14.97 15.10
N ILE A 183 12.94 13.72 14.62
CA ILE A 183 11.87 13.09 13.86
C ILE A 183 11.22 12.03 14.74
N ASP A 184 9.98 12.28 15.13
CA ASP A 184 9.15 11.33 15.86
C ASP A 184 8.51 10.34 14.89
N THR A 185 8.87 9.05 14.97
CA THR A 185 8.31 8.03 14.09
C THR A 185 7.41 7.06 14.87
N PRO A 186 6.24 6.67 14.31
CA PRO A 186 5.38 5.67 14.92
C PRO A 186 6.07 4.32 15.18
N GLY A 187 5.85 3.75 16.36
CA GLY A 187 6.46 2.49 16.81
C GLY A 187 5.79 1.21 16.28
N HIS A 188 4.55 1.26 15.80
CA HIS A 188 3.79 0.06 15.43
C HIS A 188 4.24 -0.50 14.07
N GLN A 189 4.29 -1.83 13.93
CA GLN A 189 4.56 -2.56 12.68
C GLN A 189 3.82 -2.06 11.43
N ALA A 190 2.56 -1.61 11.55
CA ALA A 190 1.81 -1.08 10.42
C ALA A 190 2.51 0.14 9.77
N PHE A 191 3.32 0.87 10.53
CA PHE A 191 4.05 2.07 10.10
C PHE A 191 5.53 1.82 9.76
N ALA A 192 5.94 0.58 9.44
CA ALA A 192 7.36 0.30 9.15
C ALA A 192 7.93 1.13 7.99
N GLN A 193 7.12 1.45 6.97
CA GLN A 193 7.57 2.33 5.89
C GLN A 193 7.86 3.76 6.38
N MET A 194 7.11 4.25 7.38
CA MET A 194 7.39 5.54 8.00
C MET A 194 8.73 5.52 8.74
N ARG A 195 9.05 4.43 9.45
CA ARG A 195 10.36 4.25 10.10
C ARG A 195 11.49 4.19 9.09
N ALA A 196 11.35 3.43 8.01
CA ALA A 196 12.35 3.35 6.95
C ALA A 196 12.61 4.73 6.31
N ARG A 197 11.56 5.54 6.11
CA ARG A 197 11.68 6.91 5.61
C ARG A 197 12.35 7.84 6.62
N GLY A 198 11.97 7.75 7.90
CA GLY A 198 12.61 8.47 8.99
C GLY A 198 14.11 8.19 9.04
N ALA A 199 14.51 6.92 9.08
CA ALA A 199 15.90 6.51 9.08
C ALA A 199 16.70 7.03 7.88
N GLN A 200 16.12 7.07 6.67
CA GLN A 200 16.80 7.63 5.49
C GLN A 200 16.94 9.15 5.51
N ALA A 201 16.10 9.84 6.27
CA ALA A 201 16.10 11.30 6.40
C ALA A 201 17.02 11.80 7.52
N THR A 202 17.54 10.91 8.37
CA THR A 202 18.29 11.24 9.58
C THR A 202 19.77 11.00 9.46
N ASP A 203 20.53 11.72 10.27
CA ASP A 203 21.96 11.55 10.42
C ASP A 203 22.31 10.59 11.56
N ILE A 204 21.46 10.51 12.59
CA ILE A 204 21.64 9.65 13.78
C ILE A 204 20.31 8.99 14.15
N ALA A 205 20.35 7.73 14.60
CA ALA A 205 19.19 7.02 15.11
C ALA A 205 19.35 6.73 16.61
N VAL A 206 18.35 7.09 17.41
CA VAL A 206 18.27 6.74 18.84
C VAL A 206 17.36 5.53 19.00
N LEU A 207 17.93 4.40 19.41
CA LEU A 207 17.21 3.17 19.68
C LEU A 207 16.78 3.13 21.16
N VAL A 208 15.48 3.23 21.41
CA VAL A 208 14.90 3.22 22.76
C VAL A 208 14.54 1.80 23.16
N VAL A 209 15.16 1.33 24.24
CA VAL A 209 14.93 0.00 24.81
C VAL A 209 14.53 0.14 26.27
N ALA A 210 13.36 -0.39 26.63
CA ALA A 210 12.89 -0.34 28.00
C ALA A 210 13.68 -1.31 28.89
N ALA A 211 14.11 -0.85 30.07
CA ALA A 211 14.91 -1.63 31.01
C ALA A 211 14.12 -2.80 31.64
N ASP A 212 12.81 -2.67 31.78
CA ASP A 212 11.90 -3.69 32.31
C ASP A 212 11.50 -4.75 31.28
N ASP A 213 11.48 -4.41 29.99
CA ASP A 213 11.06 -5.30 28.90
C ASP A 213 12.25 -5.92 28.13
N GLY A 214 13.22 -5.09 27.75
CA GLY A 214 14.40 -5.51 27.01
C GLY A 214 14.22 -5.52 25.48
N VAL A 215 15.02 -6.32 24.78
CA VAL A 215 15.05 -6.34 23.31
C VAL A 215 13.88 -7.14 22.75
N GLN A 216 13.02 -6.45 22.00
CA GLN A 216 11.82 -7.02 21.37
C GLN A 216 12.00 -7.19 19.84
N PRO A 217 11.13 -7.97 19.16
CA PRO A 217 11.22 -8.16 17.69
C PRO A 217 11.20 -6.85 16.89
N GLN A 218 10.41 -5.85 17.32
CA GLN A 218 10.38 -4.53 16.67
C GLN A 218 11.66 -3.72 16.90
N THR A 219 12.40 -3.99 17.98
CA THR A 219 13.74 -3.42 18.22
C THR A 219 14.72 -3.95 17.17
N LYS A 220 14.67 -5.24 16.83
CA LYS A 220 15.49 -5.84 15.77
C LYS A 220 15.15 -5.25 14.40
N GLU A 221 13.86 -5.12 14.10
CA GLU A 221 13.39 -4.48 12.85
C GLU A 221 13.87 -3.02 12.74
N ALA A 222 13.79 -2.25 13.83
CA ALA A 222 14.29 -0.88 13.89
C ALA A 222 15.81 -0.81 13.65
N LEU A 223 16.57 -1.74 14.26
CA LEU A 223 18.01 -1.87 14.06
C LEU A 223 18.35 -2.18 12.60
N ASP A 224 17.63 -3.09 11.95
CA ASP A 224 17.84 -3.44 10.55
C ASP A 224 17.60 -2.24 9.63
N HIS A 225 16.58 -1.42 9.91
CA HIS A 225 16.35 -0.19 9.16
C HIS A 225 17.48 0.83 9.31
N ALA A 226 17.98 1.05 10.53
CA ALA A 226 19.09 1.97 10.78
C ALA A 226 20.38 1.48 10.10
N ARG A 227 20.69 0.18 10.17
CA ARG A 227 21.84 -0.45 9.49
C ARG A 227 21.72 -0.36 7.97
N ALA A 228 20.54 -0.63 7.41
CA ALA A 228 20.30 -0.51 5.97
C ALA A 228 20.45 0.93 5.47
N ALA A 229 20.08 1.91 6.30
CA ALA A 229 20.28 3.34 6.02
C ALA A 229 21.72 3.82 6.28
N LYS A 230 22.58 2.99 6.88
CA LYS A 230 23.95 3.32 7.31
C LYS A 230 23.99 4.52 8.26
N VAL A 231 23.06 4.56 9.19
CA VAL A 231 22.92 5.62 10.19
C VAL A 231 23.54 5.16 11.51
N PRO A 232 24.47 5.94 12.10
CA PRO A 232 24.99 5.71 13.45
C PRO A 232 23.89 5.59 14.50
N ILE A 233 24.07 4.66 15.44
CA ILE A 233 23.05 4.29 16.43
C ILE A 233 23.53 4.67 17.82
N ILE A 234 22.66 5.35 18.57
CA ILE A 234 22.79 5.58 20.01
C ILE A 234 21.70 4.80 20.72
N VAL A 235 22.01 4.09 21.79
CA VAL A 235 21.01 3.35 22.57
C VAL A 235 20.59 4.16 23.78
N ALA A 236 19.28 4.41 23.90
CA ALA A 236 18.67 4.98 25.10
C ALA A 236 17.96 3.88 25.89
N ILE A 237 18.52 3.47 27.02
CA ILE A 237 17.92 2.48 27.92
C ILE A 237 16.94 3.20 28.84
N ASN A 238 15.65 3.11 28.52
CA ASN A 238 14.58 3.88 29.16
C ASN A 238 13.95 3.13 30.35
N LYS A 239 13.16 3.83 31.18
CA LYS A 239 12.45 3.30 32.36
C LYS A 239 13.38 2.77 33.46
N VAL A 240 14.55 3.38 33.65
CA VAL A 240 15.48 3.01 34.73
C VAL A 240 14.92 3.27 36.14
N ASP A 241 13.83 4.04 36.23
CA ASP A 241 13.08 4.27 37.45
C ASP A 241 12.08 3.15 37.81
N SER A 242 11.82 2.20 36.91
CA SER A 242 10.92 1.08 37.13
C SER A 242 11.52 0.08 38.13
N ALA A 243 10.68 -0.46 39.03
CA ALA A 243 11.12 -1.47 40.01
C ALA A 243 11.64 -2.77 39.37
N GLY A 244 11.24 -3.05 38.12
CA GLY A 244 11.71 -4.19 37.33
C GLY A 244 12.86 -3.86 36.36
N ALA A 245 13.47 -2.67 36.46
CA ALA A 245 14.51 -2.25 35.54
C ALA A 245 15.79 -3.10 35.71
N ASP A 246 16.24 -3.72 34.63
CA ASP A 246 17.52 -4.43 34.59
C ASP A 246 18.34 -4.01 33.36
N VAL A 247 19.19 -3.01 33.56
CA VAL A 247 20.06 -2.44 32.53
C VAL A 247 21.10 -3.46 32.03
N ASN A 248 21.60 -4.32 32.92
CA ASN A 248 22.64 -5.29 32.55
C ASN A 248 22.06 -6.36 31.62
N ARG A 249 20.84 -6.83 31.89
CA ARG A 249 20.11 -7.73 31.00
C ARG A 249 19.91 -7.11 29.62
N VAL A 250 19.52 -5.84 29.54
CA VAL A 250 19.37 -5.15 28.24
C VAL A 250 20.70 -5.08 27.49
N LYS A 251 21.79 -4.70 28.15
CA LYS A 251 23.12 -4.64 27.51
C LYS A 251 23.56 -6.02 26.96
N GLN A 252 23.27 -7.11 27.69
CA GLN A 252 23.53 -8.47 27.20
C GLN A 252 22.69 -8.82 25.96
N GLN A 253 21.38 -8.54 26.00
CA GLN A 253 20.49 -8.79 24.86
C GLN A 253 20.84 -7.95 23.61
N LEU A 254 21.37 -6.74 23.80
CA LEU A 254 21.87 -5.91 22.70
C LEU A 254 23.11 -6.54 22.05
N ALA A 255 24.01 -7.10 22.85
CA ALA A 255 25.17 -7.83 22.32
C ALA A 255 24.73 -9.07 21.50
N GLU A 256 23.65 -9.76 21.89
CA GLU A 256 23.10 -10.90 21.13
C GLU A 256 22.54 -10.53 19.75
N ILE A 257 22.22 -9.25 19.50
CA ILE A 257 21.77 -8.74 18.19
C ILE A 257 22.88 -7.99 17.44
N ASP A 258 24.13 -8.26 17.82
CA ASP A 258 25.35 -7.64 17.28
C ASP A 258 25.42 -6.12 17.52
N LEU A 259 24.79 -5.61 18.57
CA LEU A 259 24.87 -4.21 18.97
C LEU A 259 25.67 -4.10 20.28
N ILE A 260 26.99 -4.03 20.15
CA ILE A 260 27.91 -4.03 21.30
C ILE A 260 28.05 -2.60 21.83
N VAL A 261 27.63 -2.39 23.07
CA VAL A 261 27.73 -1.08 23.74
C VAL A 261 29.16 -0.79 24.23
N GLU A 262 29.51 0.48 24.41
CA GLU A 262 30.85 0.92 24.85
C GLU A 262 31.32 0.24 26.15
N SER A 263 30.42 0.04 27.11
CA SER A 263 30.73 -0.65 28.38
C SER A 263 31.16 -2.12 28.21
N TYR A 264 30.88 -2.72 27.05
CA TYR A 264 31.30 -4.07 26.67
C TYR A 264 32.43 -4.05 25.62
N GLY A 265 33.06 -2.90 25.39
CA GLY A 265 34.16 -2.72 24.43
C GLY A 265 33.71 -2.52 22.99
N GLY A 266 32.44 -2.18 22.75
CA GLY A 266 31.92 -1.82 21.43
C GLY A 266 32.02 -0.34 21.11
N ASP A 267 31.39 0.06 20.01
CA ASP A 267 31.35 1.42 19.44
C ASP A 267 30.00 2.13 19.63
N VAL A 268 28.99 1.42 20.16
CA VAL A 268 27.65 1.97 20.33
C VAL A 268 27.52 2.66 21.68
N VAL A 269 27.30 3.98 21.64
CA VAL A 269 27.04 4.78 22.84
C VAL A 269 25.71 4.36 23.47
N SER A 270 25.73 4.09 24.78
CA SER A 270 24.53 3.72 25.54
C SER A 270 24.30 4.70 26.69
N VAL A 271 23.11 5.29 26.76
CA VAL A 271 22.72 6.23 27.82
C VAL A 271 21.51 5.69 28.57
N GLU A 272 21.58 5.70 29.90
CA GLU A 272 20.52 5.29 30.80
C GLU A 272 19.60 6.49 31.07
N VAL A 273 18.29 6.35 30.80
CA VAL A 273 17.33 7.45 30.86
C VAL A 273 16.05 7.08 31.59
N SER A 274 15.45 8.04 32.28
CA SER A 274 14.06 8.00 32.73
C SER A 274 13.27 9.10 32.03
N ALA A 275 12.52 8.74 30.99
CA ALA A 275 11.66 9.70 30.30
C ALA A 275 10.61 10.35 31.22
N LEU A 276 10.18 9.64 32.28
CA LEU A 276 9.17 10.16 33.21
C LEU A 276 9.76 11.17 34.20
N LYS A 277 10.95 10.89 34.75
CA LYS A 277 11.62 11.78 35.72
C LYS A 277 12.46 12.87 35.05
N GLY A 278 12.80 12.69 33.77
CA GLY A 278 13.75 13.54 33.05
C GLY A 278 15.22 13.18 33.32
N ASP A 279 15.49 12.14 34.10
CA ASP A 279 16.86 11.72 34.44
C ASP A 279 17.58 11.19 33.19
N GLY A 280 18.84 11.58 33.01
CA GLY A 280 19.69 11.11 31.91
C GLY A 280 19.44 11.78 30.54
N ILE A 281 18.37 12.57 30.39
CA ILE A 281 18.07 13.27 29.12
C ILE A 281 19.18 14.25 28.71
N PRO A 282 19.75 15.10 29.61
CA PRO A 282 20.86 15.97 29.23
C PRO A 282 22.06 15.20 28.69
N GLY A 283 22.41 14.06 29.32
CA GLY A 283 23.49 13.19 28.85
C GLY A 283 23.19 12.54 27.50
N LEU A 284 21.93 12.23 27.20
CA LEU A 284 21.53 11.75 25.87
C LEU A 284 21.70 12.82 24.79
N LEU A 285 21.34 14.07 25.08
CA LEU A 285 21.52 15.19 24.15
C LEU A 285 23.01 15.47 23.90
N GLU A 286 23.84 15.42 24.94
CA GLU A 286 25.29 15.55 24.83
C GLU A 286 25.89 14.42 23.97
N ALA A 287 25.48 13.17 24.19
CA ALA A 287 25.91 12.03 23.39
C ALA A 287 25.54 12.18 21.91
N ILE A 288 24.34 12.68 21.60
CA ILE A 288 23.90 12.98 20.22
C ILE A 288 24.82 14.01 19.57
N LEU A 289 25.14 15.10 20.28
CA LEU A 289 26.02 16.15 19.77
C LEU A 289 27.46 15.65 19.55
N LEU A 290 27.95 14.79 20.44
CA LEU A 290 29.27 14.17 20.32
C LEU A 290 29.36 13.28 19.07
N VAL A 291 28.38 12.39 18.87
CA VAL A 291 28.32 11.54 17.66
C VAL A 291 28.21 12.39 16.40
N ALA A 292 27.43 13.48 16.45
CA ALA A 292 27.31 14.41 15.32
C ALA A 292 28.63 15.09 14.94
N ASP A 293 29.50 15.37 15.92
CA ASP A 293 30.82 15.95 15.69
C ASP A 293 31.78 14.93 15.07
N VAL A 294 31.73 13.67 15.53
CA VAL A 294 32.53 12.57 14.97
C VAL A 294 32.16 12.28 13.52
N GLU A 295 30.87 12.32 13.19
CA GLU A 295 30.35 12.11 11.83
C GLU A 295 30.54 13.33 10.90
N GLU A 296 31.06 14.44 11.42
CA GLU A 296 31.28 15.70 10.70
C GLU A 296 30.07 16.17 9.87
N ILE A 297 28.89 16.18 10.46
CA ILE A 297 27.64 16.53 9.76
C ILE A 297 27.68 17.99 9.30
N LYS A 298 27.81 18.20 7.98
CA LYS A 298 27.93 19.52 7.34
C LYS A 298 26.84 19.78 6.30
N ALA A 299 26.52 21.05 6.07
CA ALA A 299 25.72 21.50 4.94
C ALA A 299 26.11 22.91 4.50
N ASN A 300 25.81 23.23 3.24
CA ASN A 300 25.98 24.58 2.71
C ASN A 300 24.62 25.29 2.68
N ALA A 301 24.47 26.35 3.48
CA ALA A 301 23.25 27.15 3.57
C ALA A 301 23.07 28.14 2.39
N ASP A 302 24.14 28.50 1.67
CA ASP A 302 24.13 29.52 0.61
C ASP A 302 23.52 29.02 -0.71
N LYS A 303 23.25 27.72 -0.82
CA LYS A 303 22.65 27.11 -2.01
C LYS A 303 21.13 27.24 -2.02
N PRO A 304 20.48 27.09 -3.19
CA PRO A 304 19.04 26.86 -3.25
C PRO A 304 18.65 25.69 -2.34
N GLY A 305 17.57 25.86 -1.59
CA GLY A 305 17.09 24.86 -0.65
C GLY A 305 16.79 23.52 -1.33
N SER A 306 17.20 22.44 -0.69
CA SER A 306 16.81 21.07 -1.03
C SER A 306 16.41 20.35 0.25
N GLY A 307 15.41 19.49 0.17
CA GLY A 307 14.85 18.81 1.32
C GLY A 307 14.17 17.49 0.97
N ILE A 308 13.63 16.85 1.98
CA ILE A 308 12.87 15.60 1.85
C ILE A 308 11.51 15.75 2.53
N VAL A 309 10.45 15.31 1.85
CA VAL A 309 9.11 15.27 2.41
C VAL A 309 9.04 14.15 3.45
N ILE A 310 8.66 14.50 4.66
CA ILE A 310 8.46 13.56 5.76
C ILE A 310 7.00 13.13 5.84
N GLU A 311 6.08 14.07 5.70
CA GLU A 311 4.64 13.82 5.71
C GLU A 311 3.91 14.84 4.83
N SER A 312 2.72 14.48 4.36
CA SER A 312 1.87 15.36 3.57
C SER A 312 0.40 15.07 3.82
N ASN A 313 -0.42 16.11 3.73
CA ASN A 313 -1.87 16.01 3.90
C ASN A 313 -2.61 17.11 3.14
N LEU A 314 -3.93 16.98 3.08
CA LEU A 314 -4.83 17.99 2.53
C LEU A 314 -5.55 18.70 3.68
N ASP A 315 -5.17 19.95 3.95
CA ASP A 315 -5.81 20.79 4.97
C ASP A 315 -7.03 21.53 4.41
N LYS A 316 -8.08 21.68 5.23
CA LYS A 316 -9.34 22.33 4.83
C LYS A 316 -9.17 23.81 4.46
N SER A 317 -8.30 24.50 5.18
CA SER A 317 -8.13 25.95 5.09
C SER A 317 -6.91 26.34 4.27
N ARG A 318 -5.88 25.50 4.29
CA ARG A 318 -4.56 25.78 3.70
C ARG A 318 -4.32 25.03 2.38
N GLY A 319 -5.18 24.08 2.02
CA GLY A 319 -5.01 23.24 0.83
C GLY A 319 -3.93 22.17 1.04
N PRO A 320 -3.24 21.73 -0.03
CA PRO A 320 -2.18 20.73 0.09
C PRO A 320 -1.00 21.28 0.90
N VAL A 321 -0.62 20.55 1.94
CA VAL A 321 0.51 20.88 2.81
C VAL A 321 1.49 19.71 2.88
N ALA A 322 2.76 20.03 3.05
CA ALA A 322 3.81 19.02 3.21
C ALA A 322 4.77 19.43 4.32
N THR A 323 5.10 18.51 5.20
CA THR A 323 6.16 18.64 6.19
C THR A 323 7.45 18.18 5.55
N VAL A 324 8.45 19.07 5.50
CA VAL A 324 9.72 18.88 4.81
C VAL A 324 10.85 19.14 5.79
N ILE A 325 11.89 18.31 5.74
CA ILE A 325 13.17 18.61 6.40
C ILE A 325 14.13 19.15 5.36
N VAL A 326 14.61 20.37 5.57
CA VAL A 326 15.63 20.99 4.72
C VAL A 326 16.95 20.26 4.94
N ARG A 327 17.56 19.71 3.89
CA ARG A 327 18.84 18.98 3.96
C ARG A 327 20.03 19.87 3.67
N SER A 328 19.90 20.76 2.70
CA SER A 328 20.95 21.67 2.25
C SER A 328 20.32 22.94 1.69
N GLY A 329 21.09 24.02 1.67
CA GLY A 329 20.63 25.32 1.20
C GLY A 329 19.61 25.94 2.14
N THR A 330 18.99 27.00 1.66
CA THR A 330 18.00 27.75 2.42
C THR A 330 16.70 27.89 1.62
N VAL A 331 15.58 27.64 2.29
CA VAL A 331 14.22 27.73 1.72
C VAL A 331 13.56 29.00 2.26
N ARG A 332 12.93 29.78 1.38
CA ARG A 332 12.28 31.05 1.74
C ARG A 332 10.82 31.09 1.32
N ALA A 333 10.03 31.85 2.06
CA ALA A 333 8.65 32.13 1.69
C ALA A 333 8.63 32.88 0.33
N GLY A 334 7.82 32.39 -0.60
CA GLY A 334 7.74 32.91 -1.97
C GLY A 334 8.58 32.16 -3.00
N ASP A 335 9.43 31.22 -2.58
CA ASP A 335 10.22 30.38 -3.49
C ASP A 335 9.33 29.47 -4.35
N ASN A 336 9.79 29.20 -5.57
CA ASN A 336 9.20 28.16 -6.41
C ASN A 336 9.87 26.83 -6.06
N ILE A 337 9.08 25.79 -5.82
CA ILE A 337 9.56 24.48 -5.43
C ILE A 337 9.01 23.39 -6.32
N VAL A 338 9.81 22.33 -6.49
CA VAL A 338 9.40 21.07 -7.11
C VAL A 338 9.63 19.95 -6.12
N ILE A 339 8.58 19.15 -5.89
CA ILE A 339 8.59 17.95 -5.05
C ILE A 339 8.25 16.76 -5.93
N ASP A 340 9.25 15.97 -6.33
CA ASP A 340 9.13 14.93 -7.38
C ASP A 340 8.32 15.41 -8.60
N THR A 341 7.03 15.06 -8.67
CA THR A 341 6.09 15.39 -9.76
C THR A 341 5.06 16.46 -9.43
N VAL A 342 5.14 17.02 -8.22
CA VAL A 342 4.32 18.14 -7.73
C VAL A 342 5.17 19.40 -7.77
N ARG A 343 4.55 20.54 -8.08
CA ARG A 343 5.19 21.85 -7.98
C ARG A 343 4.33 22.77 -7.14
N GLY A 344 4.90 23.91 -6.75
CA GLY A 344 4.15 24.96 -6.10
C GLY A 344 5.01 26.19 -5.88
N ARG A 345 4.36 27.25 -5.40
CA ARG A 345 5.03 28.42 -4.87
C ARG A 345 4.71 28.52 -3.40
N ILE A 346 5.75 28.58 -2.56
CA ILE A 346 5.60 28.64 -1.11
C ILE A 346 4.84 29.92 -0.76
N ARG A 347 3.61 29.76 -0.25
CA ARG A 347 2.78 30.89 0.20
C ARG A 347 3.11 31.28 1.63
N ASP A 348 3.32 30.27 2.46
CA ASP A 348 3.61 30.40 3.87
C ASP A 348 4.39 29.17 4.34
N MET A 349 5.16 29.32 5.42
CA MET A 349 5.92 28.25 6.05
C MET A 349 5.74 28.32 7.56
N ILE A 350 5.60 27.15 8.18
CA ILE A 350 5.44 27.01 9.63
C ILE A 350 6.51 26.06 10.16
N ASP A 351 7.12 26.37 11.31
CA ASP A 351 8.09 25.50 11.97
C ASP A 351 7.43 24.34 12.77
N GLY A 352 8.26 23.47 13.37
CA GLY A 352 7.79 22.34 14.19
C GLY A 352 7.03 22.73 15.47
N PHE A 353 7.02 24.01 15.87
CA PHE A 353 6.28 24.53 17.02
C PHE A 353 5.01 25.28 16.62
N GLY A 354 4.72 25.41 15.33
CA GLY A 354 3.54 26.09 14.83
C GLY A 354 3.74 27.59 14.57
N ASN A 355 4.96 28.10 14.65
CA ASN A 355 5.25 29.52 14.36
C ASN A 355 5.50 29.73 12.87
N SER A 356 4.98 30.83 12.32
CA SER A 356 5.29 31.24 10.94
C SER A 356 6.76 31.64 10.81
N VAL A 357 7.42 31.14 9.76
CA VAL A 357 8.83 31.42 9.46
C VAL A 357 8.99 31.90 8.02
N THR A 358 9.88 32.86 7.80
CA THR A 358 10.16 33.41 6.46
C THR A 358 11.32 32.72 5.76
N GLU A 359 12.20 32.09 6.53
CA GLU A 359 13.43 31.45 6.07
C GLU A 359 13.71 30.20 6.92
N ALA A 360 14.17 29.14 6.26
CA ALA A 360 14.53 27.88 6.89
C ALA A 360 15.84 27.35 6.31
N GLY A 361 16.87 27.26 7.16
CA GLY A 361 18.17 26.71 6.82
C GLY A 361 18.24 25.18 6.95
N PRO A 362 19.43 24.59 6.78
CA PRO A 362 19.64 23.15 6.86
C PRO A 362 19.23 22.56 8.22
N ALA A 363 18.71 21.33 8.17
CA ALA A 363 18.13 20.57 9.27
C ALA A 363 16.87 21.16 9.92
N THR A 364 16.33 22.28 9.44
CA THR A 364 15.08 22.82 9.98
C THR A 364 13.86 22.09 9.41
N PRO A 365 12.95 21.57 10.26
CA PRO A 365 11.67 21.04 9.82
C PRO A 365 10.69 22.19 9.56
N ILE A 366 10.07 22.19 8.37
CA ILE A 366 9.07 23.18 7.97
C ILE A 366 7.85 22.52 7.33
N GLN A 367 6.68 23.07 7.61
CA GLN A 367 5.47 22.78 6.88
C GLN A 367 5.30 23.82 5.77
N VAL A 368 5.31 23.37 4.52
CA VAL A 368 5.15 24.22 3.33
C VAL A 368 3.72 24.16 2.79
N MET A 369 3.22 25.33 2.42
CA MET A 369 1.88 25.54 1.84
C MET A 369 1.97 26.18 0.45
N GLY A 370 0.96 25.94 -0.40
CA GLY A 370 0.91 26.49 -1.76
C GLY A 370 1.34 25.54 -2.86
N LEU A 371 1.24 24.22 -2.59
CA LEU A 371 1.47 23.16 -3.56
C LEU A 371 0.24 22.94 -4.46
N ASP A 372 0.47 22.56 -5.72
CA ASP A 372 -0.59 22.23 -6.68
C ASP A 372 -1.27 20.87 -6.37
N GLY A 373 -0.68 20.07 -5.49
CA GLY A 373 -1.17 18.75 -5.11
C GLY A 373 -0.47 18.21 -3.86
N VAL A 374 -0.92 17.06 -3.36
CA VAL A 374 -0.34 16.40 -2.19
C VAL A 374 0.86 15.54 -2.66
N PRO A 375 2.10 15.85 -2.26
CA PRO A 375 3.27 15.05 -2.64
C PRO A 375 3.33 13.73 -1.89
N GLN A 376 4.18 12.79 -2.33
CA GLN A 376 4.39 11.54 -1.60
C GLN A 376 5.46 11.74 -0.52
N PRO A 377 5.29 11.13 0.68
CA PRO A 377 6.36 11.14 1.65
C PRO A 377 7.57 10.36 1.15
N GLY A 378 8.77 10.90 1.37
CA GLY A 378 10.03 10.45 0.79
C GLY A 378 10.43 11.18 -0.50
N ASP A 379 9.52 11.95 -1.11
CA ASP A 379 9.85 12.75 -2.29
C ASP A 379 10.89 13.83 -1.97
N LYS A 380 11.79 14.07 -2.93
CA LYS A 380 12.79 15.13 -2.82
C LYS A 380 12.18 16.46 -3.24
N MET A 381 12.42 17.47 -2.41
CA MET A 381 12.08 18.86 -2.69
C MET A 381 13.32 19.60 -3.17
N ASP A 382 13.17 20.36 -4.26
CA ASP A 382 14.19 21.25 -4.80
C ASP A 382 13.60 22.65 -5.00
N VAL A 383 14.26 23.69 -4.49
CA VAL A 383 13.97 25.09 -4.82
C VAL A 383 14.50 25.37 -6.22
N VAL A 384 13.66 25.98 -7.05
CA VAL A 384 13.96 26.30 -8.45
C VAL A 384 13.79 27.80 -8.70
N GLU A 385 14.53 28.31 -9.69
CA GLU A 385 14.59 29.74 -9.96
C GLU A 385 13.24 30.33 -10.37
N ASN A 386 12.47 29.62 -11.21
CA ASN A 386 11.21 30.13 -11.74
C ASN A 386 10.20 29.01 -12.05
N ASP A 387 8.92 29.38 -12.15
CA ASP A 387 7.84 28.43 -12.42
C ASP A 387 7.96 27.71 -13.78
N ARG A 388 8.64 28.31 -14.76
CA ARG A 388 8.87 27.66 -16.06
C ARG A 388 9.82 26.46 -15.89
N THR A 389 10.94 26.63 -15.21
CA THR A 389 11.86 25.54 -14.87
C THR A 389 11.17 24.45 -14.04
N ALA A 390 10.27 24.84 -13.13
CA ALA A 390 9.45 23.90 -12.35
C ALA A 390 8.59 23.01 -13.26
N ARG A 391 7.90 23.60 -14.23
CA ARG A 391 7.05 22.86 -15.21
C ARG A 391 7.86 21.87 -16.01
N ASP A 392 8.96 22.32 -16.60
CA ASP A 392 9.81 21.51 -17.47
C ASP A 392 10.37 20.29 -16.69
N LEU A 393 10.77 20.49 -15.44
CA LEU A 393 11.28 19.43 -14.56
C LEU A 393 10.19 18.41 -14.21
N VAL A 394 8.99 18.86 -13.85
CA VAL A 394 7.86 17.98 -13.54
C VAL A 394 7.42 17.17 -14.75
N GLU A 395 7.33 17.78 -15.94
CA GLU A 395 6.97 17.06 -17.16
C GLU A 395 8.01 16.00 -17.53
N ALA A 396 9.29 16.32 -17.40
CA ALA A 396 10.37 15.36 -17.61
C ALA A 396 10.27 14.17 -16.64
N ARG A 397 10.05 14.44 -15.33
CA ARG A 397 9.90 13.41 -14.30
C ARG A 397 8.66 12.55 -14.53
N LYS A 398 7.52 13.13 -14.93
CA LYS A 398 6.30 12.39 -15.30
C LYS A 398 6.54 11.44 -16.46
N LYS A 399 7.16 11.90 -17.55
CA LYS A 399 7.50 11.03 -18.71
C LYS A 399 8.40 9.86 -18.31
N LEU A 400 9.40 10.10 -17.45
CA LEU A 400 10.27 9.04 -16.91
C LEU A 400 9.50 8.06 -16.03
N LYS A 401 8.56 8.55 -15.21
CA LYS A 401 7.73 7.73 -14.32
C LYS A 401 6.73 6.89 -15.12
N ASP A 402 6.17 7.42 -16.19
CA ASP A 402 5.28 6.67 -17.10
C ASP A 402 6.04 5.59 -17.89
N GLN A 403 7.30 5.84 -18.25
CA GLN A 403 8.16 4.85 -18.91
C GLN A 403 8.65 3.76 -17.94
N ARG A 404 8.89 4.10 -16.67
CA ARG A 404 9.32 3.17 -15.61
C ARG A 404 8.16 2.48 -14.91
N GLY A 405 6.97 3.08 -14.96
CA GLY A 405 5.69 2.52 -14.51
C GLY A 405 5.31 1.39 -15.45
N GLY A 406 6.03 0.28 -15.29
CA GLY A 406 5.86 -0.91 -16.09
C GLY A 406 4.39 -1.26 -16.21
N VAL A 407 3.99 -1.56 -17.45
CA VAL A 407 2.75 -2.23 -17.79
C VAL A 407 2.57 -3.36 -16.77
N ARG A 408 1.71 -3.17 -15.76
CA ARG A 408 1.17 -4.30 -15.01
C ARG A 408 0.62 -5.23 -16.09
N PRO A 409 1.10 -6.48 -16.21
CA PRO A 409 0.56 -7.39 -17.20
C PRO A 409 -0.96 -7.38 -17.01
N PRO A 410 -1.76 -7.10 -18.06
CA PRO A 410 -3.20 -7.22 -17.93
C PRO A 410 -3.49 -8.63 -17.41
N PRO A 411 -4.40 -8.78 -16.43
CA PRO A 411 -4.68 -10.07 -15.84
C PRO A 411 -4.96 -11.09 -16.96
N THR A 412 -4.18 -12.17 -17.00
CA THR A 412 -4.32 -13.21 -18.01
C THR A 412 -5.68 -13.87 -17.90
N ILE A 413 -6.23 -14.33 -19.03
CA ILE A 413 -7.53 -15.03 -19.07
C ILE A 413 -7.56 -16.22 -18.09
N ASP A 414 -6.43 -16.89 -17.84
CA ASP A 414 -6.32 -17.95 -16.84
C ASP A 414 -6.50 -17.45 -15.39
N SER A 415 -6.01 -16.24 -15.06
CA SER A 415 -6.27 -15.59 -13.76
C SER A 415 -7.75 -15.21 -13.58
N ILE A 416 -8.47 -14.98 -14.67
CA ILE A 416 -9.92 -14.70 -14.65
C ILE A 416 -10.69 -16.04 -14.54
N LYS A 417 -10.27 -17.08 -15.27
CA LYS A 417 -10.87 -18.42 -15.21
C LYS A 417 -10.69 -19.12 -13.86
N HIS A 418 -9.57 -18.90 -13.18
CA HIS A 418 -9.38 -19.40 -11.81
C HIS A 418 -10.31 -18.68 -10.81
N ARG A 419 -10.60 -17.39 -11.01
CA ARG A 419 -11.54 -16.61 -10.17
C ARG A 419 -13.00 -17.00 -10.36
N VAL A 420 -13.41 -17.40 -11.56
CA VAL A 420 -14.79 -17.82 -11.86
C VAL A 420 -15.07 -19.28 -11.44
N ARG A 421 -14.04 -20.08 -11.12
CA ARG A 421 -14.18 -21.50 -10.77
C ARG A 421 -14.45 -21.76 -9.28
N THR A 422 -13.98 -20.89 -8.40
CA THR A 422 -14.39 -20.84 -6.99
C THR A 422 -15.71 -20.11 -6.94
N GLY A 423 -16.78 -20.78 -6.51
CA GLY A 423 -18.11 -20.16 -6.37
C GLY A 423 -18.09 -18.87 -5.57
N ASP A 424 -19.12 -18.03 -5.73
CA ASP A 424 -19.36 -16.69 -5.14
C ASP A 424 -18.41 -16.27 -4.00
N VAL A 425 -17.17 -15.92 -4.35
CA VAL A 425 -16.23 -15.30 -3.41
C VAL A 425 -16.80 -13.94 -3.06
N LYS A 426 -17.06 -13.70 -1.77
CA LYS A 426 -17.64 -12.44 -1.33
C LYS A 426 -16.56 -11.36 -1.39
N GLU A 427 -16.88 -10.21 -1.97
CA GLU A 427 -15.95 -9.09 -2.03
C GLU A 427 -16.32 -8.04 -0.98
N LEU A 428 -15.35 -7.61 -0.18
CA LEU A 428 -15.46 -6.45 0.69
C LEU A 428 -14.64 -5.30 0.09
N ASN A 429 -15.35 -4.36 -0.50
CA ASN A 429 -14.80 -3.17 -1.12
C ASN A 429 -14.63 -2.06 -0.09
N LEU A 430 -13.44 -1.47 -0.05
CA LEU A 430 -13.10 -0.40 0.88
C LEU A 430 -12.70 0.86 0.11
N ILE A 431 -13.29 1.98 0.52
CA ILE A 431 -12.88 3.31 0.10
C ILE A 431 -12.29 4.00 1.32
N VAL A 432 -11.00 4.28 1.25
CA VAL A 432 -10.21 4.72 2.39
C VAL A 432 -9.86 6.20 2.23
N LYS A 433 -10.32 7.02 3.18
CA LYS A 433 -9.85 8.39 3.35
C LYS A 433 -9.02 8.48 4.61
N THR A 434 -7.88 9.16 4.50
CA THR A 434 -6.92 9.29 5.60
C THR A 434 -6.60 10.74 5.90
N GLY A 435 -6.20 11.01 7.14
CA GLY A 435 -5.66 12.30 7.54
C GLY A 435 -4.36 12.65 6.82
N THR A 436 -3.43 11.70 6.69
CA THR A 436 -2.10 11.92 6.06
C THR A 436 -1.79 10.86 5.01
N GLN A 437 -0.91 11.20 4.07
CA GLN A 437 -0.56 10.31 2.96
C GLN A 437 0.14 9.04 3.46
N GLY A 438 0.94 9.14 4.54
CA GLY A 438 1.59 8.00 5.15
C GLY A 438 0.60 7.00 5.79
N SER A 439 -0.51 7.48 6.34
CA SER A 439 -1.54 6.61 6.94
C SER A 439 -2.24 5.72 5.89
N ILE A 440 -2.21 6.07 4.60
CA ILE A 440 -2.72 5.20 3.53
C ILE A 440 -1.92 3.90 3.45
N ASP A 441 -0.59 4.00 3.47
CA ASP A 441 0.30 2.83 3.39
C ASP A 441 0.12 1.93 4.61
N ALA A 442 -0.06 2.54 5.79
CA ALA A 442 -0.32 1.82 7.03
C ALA A 442 -1.65 1.05 6.98
N VAL A 443 -2.74 1.70 6.54
CA VAL A 443 -4.05 1.05 6.38
C VAL A 443 -3.97 -0.07 5.35
N ARG A 444 -3.30 0.13 4.21
CA ARG A 444 -3.11 -0.94 3.20
C ARG A 444 -2.44 -2.18 3.79
N ARG A 445 -1.37 -2.00 4.56
CA ARG A 445 -0.61 -3.10 5.15
C ARG A 445 -1.42 -3.91 6.16
N VAL A 446 -2.36 -3.27 6.85
CA VAL A 446 -3.26 -3.95 7.79
C VAL A 446 -4.40 -4.65 7.07
N VAL A 447 -4.90 -4.08 5.98
CA VAL A 447 -6.07 -4.59 5.24
C VAL A 447 -5.72 -5.73 4.29
N GLU A 448 -4.59 -5.64 3.58
CA GLU A 448 -4.20 -6.64 2.56
C GLU A 448 -4.11 -8.07 3.11
N PRO A 449 -3.52 -8.33 4.29
CA PRO A 449 -3.46 -9.67 4.89
C PRO A 449 -4.81 -10.27 5.30
N LEU A 450 -5.87 -9.46 5.40
CA LEU A 450 -7.19 -9.92 5.86
C LEU A 450 -7.99 -10.69 4.79
N SER A 451 -7.51 -10.70 3.54
CA SER A 451 -8.14 -11.47 2.46
C SER A 451 -7.94 -12.97 2.65
N ASN A 452 -8.97 -13.76 2.33
CA ASN A 452 -8.93 -15.22 2.38
C ASN A 452 -9.70 -15.84 1.20
N ASP A 453 -9.76 -17.18 1.14
CA ASP A 453 -10.37 -17.91 0.02
C ASP A 453 -11.89 -17.71 -0.11
N GLU A 454 -12.59 -17.32 0.96
CA GLU A 454 -14.05 -17.08 0.98
C GLU A 454 -14.42 -15.59 0.84
N VAL A 455 -13.58 -14.70 1.38
CA VAL A 455 -13.80 -13.24 1.39
C VAL A 455 -12.56 -12.51 0.89
N GLN A 456 -12.71 -11.77 -0.21
CA GLN A 456 -11.66 -10.94 -0.77
C GLN A 456 -11.85 -9.48 -0.35
N VAL A 457 -10.86 -8.90 0.34
CA VAL A 457 -10.89 -7.49 0.76
C VAL A 457 -10.13 -6.65 -0.26
N ARG A 458 -10.75 -5.59 -0.78
CA ARG A 458 -10.16 -4.73 -1.82
C ARG A 458 -10.29 -3.26 -1.52
N ILE A 459 -9.17 -2.57 -1.50
CA ILE A 459 -9.15 -1.10 -1.47
C ILE A 459 -9.33 -0.58 -2.91
N ILE A 460 -10.53 -0.09 -3.22
CA ILE A 460 -10.88 0.46 -4.55
C ILE A 460 -10.21 1.82 -4.74
N HIS A 461 -10.29 2.66 -3.70
CA HIS A 461 -9.75 4.01 -3.73
C HIS A 461 -9.17 4.33 -2.36
N ALA A 462 -7.98 4.95 -2.36
CA ALA A 462 -7.40 5.51 -1.15
C ALA A 462 -6.80 6.88 -1.46
N SER A 463 -7.16 7.88 -0.66
CA SER A 463 -6.63 9.23 -0.80
C SER A 463 -6.66 9.98 0.54
N THR A 464 -5.95 11.10 0.60
CA THR A 464 -5.94 11.99 1.77
C THR A 464 -7.07 13.01 1.73
N GLY A 465 -7.50 13.45 2.90
CA GLY A 465 -8.50 14.50 3.07
C GLY A 465 -9.84 13.97 3.59
N PHE A 466 -10.84 14.85 3.62
CA PHE A 466 -12.17 14.52 4.13
C PHE A 466 -12.94 13.60 3.20
N VAL A 467 -13.83 12.80 3.77
CA VAL A 467 -14.82 12.03 2.99
C VAL A 467 -15.83 13.01 2.39
N ASN A 468 -16.01 12.92 1.07
CA ASN A 468 -16.91 13.75 0.28
C ASN A 468 -17.95 12.90 -0.48
N GLU A 469 -18.87 13.57 -1.18
CA GLU A 469 -19.97 12.95 -1.93
C GLU A 469 -19.48 12.02 -3.07
N MET A 470 -18.35 12.32 -3.70
CA MET A 470 -17.78 11.46 -4.75
C MET A 470 -17.35 10.10 -4.20
N ASP A 471 -16.86 10.06 -2.96
CA ASP A 471 -16.47 8.82 -2.31
C ASP A 471 -17.69 7.93 -2.03
N ILE A 472 -18.83 8.55 -1.67
CA ILE A 472 -20.09 7.84 -1.45
C ILE A 472 -20.64 7.29 -2.77
N ASN A 473 -20.59 8.09 -3.84
CA ASN A 473 -21.00 7.66 -5.18
C ASN A 473 -20.13 6.48 -5.66
N LEU A 474 -18.82 6.53 -5.41
CA LEU A 474 -17.92 5.45 -5.76
C LEU A 474 -18.27 4.18 -4.99
N ALA A 475 -18.53 4.29 -3.68
CA ALA A 475 -18.94 3.18 -2.82
C ALA A 475 -20.20 2.50 -3.34
N GLN A 476 -21.21 3.31 -3.69
CA GLN A 476 -22.46 2.84 -4.26
C GLN A 476 -22.25 2.11 -5.58
N SER A 477 -21.41 2.65 -6.48
CA SER A 477 -21.13 2.02 -7.77
C SER A 477 -20.41 0.67 -7.62
N SER A 478 -19.59 0.53 -6.57
CA SER A 478 -18.84 -0.68 -6.27
C SER A 478 -19.61 -1.73 -5.46
N ALA A 479 -20.78 -1.39 -4.92
CA ALA A 479 -21.65 -2.30 -4.17
C ALA A 479 -22.64 -3.07 -5.08
N SER A 480 -22.33 -3.18 -6.37
CA SER A 480 -23.27 -3.54 -7.44
C SER A 480 -23.59 -5.05 -7.57
N ALA A 481 -23.25 -5.88 -6.58
CA ALA A 481 -23.58 -7.30 -6.56
C ALA A 481 -24.07 -7.76 -5.18
N GLU A 482 -24.96 -8.75 -5.15
CA GLU A 482 -25.44 -9.42 -3.92
C GLU A 482 -24.28 -10.01 -3.07
N SER A 483 -23.09 -10.15 -3.67
CA SER A 483 -21.86 -10.66 -3.05
C SER A 483 -20.80 -9.59 -2.76
N SER A 484 -21.07 -8.30 -3.01
CA SER A 484 -20.07 -7.21 -2.88
C SER A 484 -20.55 -6.13 -1.91
N ALA A 485 -20.03 -6.13 -0.69
CA ALA A 485 -20.27 -5.06 0.28
C ALA A 485 -19.25 -3.92 0.07
N SER A 486 -19.67 -2.66 0.16
CA SER A 486 -18.76 -1.51 0.12
C SER A 486 -18.87 -0.67 1.38
N ILE A 487 -17.73 -0.39 2.02
CA ILE A 487 -17.66 0.44 3.24
C ILE A 487 -16.70 1.61 2.99
N VAL A 488 -17.08 2.79 3.48
CA VAL A 488 -16.21 3.96 3.49
C VAL A 488 -15.52 4.08 4.85
N VAL A 489 -14.19 4.06 4.83
CA VAL A 489 -13.34 4.16 6.02
C VAL A 489 -12.74 5.56 6.08
N ALA A 490 -13.04 6.30 7.14
CA ALA A 490 -12.42 7.58 7.48
C ALA A 490 -11.41 7.37 8.62
N PHE A 491 -10.12 7.36 8.31
CA PHE A 491 -9.04 7.17 9.27
C PHE A 491 -8.34 8.51 9.57
N GLU A 492 -8.42 8.98 10.82
CA GLU A 492 -7.88 10.28 11.26
C GLU A 492 -8.36 11.48 10.41
N THR A 493 -9.58 11.38 9.88
CA THR A 493 -10.19 12.41 9.03
C THR A 493 -11.68 12.49 9.28
N ASP A 494 -12.25 13.66 9.04
CA ASP A 494 -13.69 13.89 9.19
C ASP A 494 -14.46 13.63 7.90
N VAL A 495 -15.78 13.57 8.06
CA VAL A 495 -16.75 13.34 6.99
C VAL A 495 -17.52 14.64 6.76
N GLN A 496 -17.63 15.06 5.50
CA GLN A 496 -18.41 16.25 5.17
C GLN A 496 -19.91 16.02 5.42
N PRO A 497 -20.66 17.05 5.85
CA PRO A 497 -22.10 16.92 6.07
C PRO A 497 -22.88 16.42 4.86
N GLY A 498 -22.51 16.87 3.64
CA GLY A 498 -23.12 16.41 2.38
C GLY A 498 -22.92 14.90 2.16
N ALA A 499 -21.69 14.41 2.38
CA ALA A 499 -21.37 12.98 2.29
C ALA A 499 -22.14 12.14 3.31
N LEU A 500 -22.29 12.63 4.55
CA LEU A 500 -23.05 11.93 5.60
C LEU A 500 -24.54 11.81 5.24
N ASN A 501 -25.14 12.90 4.75
CA ASN A 501 -26.54 12.89 4.31
C ASN A 501 -26.75 11.93 3.14
N GLN A 502 -25.84 11.95 2.17
CA GLN A 502 -25.90 11.08 1.00
C GLN A 502 -25.71 9.60 1.37
N ALA A 503 -24.80 9.30 2.29
CA ALA A 503 -24.58 7.95 2.78
C ALA A 503 -25.82 7.38 3.47
N ASN A 504 -26.49 8.18 4.31
CA ASN A 504 -27.76 7.79 4.94
C ASN A 504 -28.87 7.56 3.90
N ALA A 505 -28.92 8.37 2.84
CA ALA A 505 -29.93 8.23 1.78
C ALA A 505 -29.73 6.98 0.91
N HIS A 506 -28.48 6.56 0.67
CA HIS A 506 -28.14 5.42 -0.19
C HIS A 506 -27.75 4.15 0.58
N GLY A 507 -27.79 4.17 1.91
CA GLY A 507 -27.43 3.03 2.76
C GLY A 507 -25.94 2.67 2.69
N VAL A 508 -25.06 3.64 2.40
CA VAL A 508 -23.61 3.43 2.41
C VAL A 508 -23.10 3.59 3.83
N GLU A 509 -22.37 2.61 4.32
CA GLU A 509 -21.81 2.66 5.68
C GLU A 509 -20.51 3.49 5.72
N ILE A 510 -20.44 4.45 6.63
CA ILE A 510 -19.23 5.23 6.92
C ILE A 510 -18.73 4.87 8.32
N ARG A 511 -17.51 4.36 8.40
CA ARG A 511 -16.83 4.04 9.67
C ARG A 511 -15.68 5.00 9.93
N ARG A 512 -15.62 5.58 11.13
CA ARG A 512 -14.58 6.53 11.53
C ARG A 512 -13.65 5.89 12.55
N TYR A 513 -12.35 6.04 12.34
CA TYR A 513 -11.32 5.49 13.21
C TYR A 513 -10.22 6.51 13.44
N ASN A 514 -9.77 6.59 14.69
CA ASN A 514 -8.59 7.37 15.08
C ASN A 514 -7.46 6.47 15.59
N VAL A 515 -7.66 5.15 15.59
CA VAL A 515 -6.69 4.15 16.07
C VAL A 515 -6.73 2.97 15.11
N ILE A 516 -5.56 2.62 14.55
CA ILE A 516 -5.46 1.62 13.47
C ILE A 516 -5.88 0.21 13.90
N TYR A 517 -5.67 -0.16 15.17
CA TYR A 517 -6.11 -1.46 15.70
C TYR A 517 -7.64 -1.62 15.70
N ARG A 518 -8.37 -0.56 16.06
CA ARG A 518 -9.85 -0.60 16.04
C ARG A 518 -10.38 -0.81 14.63
N LEU A 519 -9.72 -0.20 13.63
CA LEU A 519 -10.04 -0.44 12.23
C LEU A 519 -9.80 -1.92 11.87
N ALA A 520 -8.66 -2.49 12.25
CA ALA A 520 -8.35 -3.89 11.99
C ALA A 520 -9.37 -4.84 12.63
N GLU A 521 -9.70 -4.64 13.90
CA GLU A 521 -10.65 -5.44 14.68
C GLU A 521 -12.07 -5.40 14.09
N ASP A 522 -12.55 -4.21 13.74
CA ASP A 522 -13.86 -4.04 13.13
C ASP A 522 -13.92 -4.69 11.74
N LEU A 523 -12.87 -4.54 10.93
CA LEU A 523 -12.79 -5.19 9.62
C LEU A 523 -12.75 -6.72 9.75
N MET A 524 -11.96 -7.26 10.70
CA MET A 524 -11.96 -8.70 10.99
C MET A 524 -13.34 -9.20 11.42
N SER A 525 -14.06 -8.41 12.21
CA SER A 525 -15.43 -8.74 12.65
C SER A 525 -16.40 -8.72 11.48
N ALA A 526 -16.30 -7.72 10.59
CA ALA A 526 -17.11 -7.64 9.37
C ALA A 526 -16.86 -8.83 8.45
N ILE A 527 -15.59 -9.17 8.20
CA ILE A 527 -15.20 -10.33 7.39
C ILE A 527 -15.72 -11.63 8.02
N SER A 528 -15.60 -11.77 9.34
CA SER A 528 -16.12 -12.96 10.05
C SER A 528 -17.64 -13.08 9.92
N GLY A 529 -18.38 -11.97 9.93
CA GLY A 529 -19.81 -11.96 9.66
C GLY A 529 -20.19 -12.32 8.22
N MET A 530 -19.26 -12.15 7.27
CA MET A 530 -19.43 -12.56 5.89
C MET A 530 -19.08 -14.04 5.64
N LEU A 531 -18.36 -14.70 6.56
CA LEU A 531 -18.01 -16.11 6.41
C LEU A 531 -19.25 -17.00 6.43
N THR A 532 -19.18 -18.12 5.70
CA THR A 532 -20.21 -19.14 5.78
C THR A 532 -20.19 -19.79 7.17
N PRO A 533 -21.34 -19.87 7.89
CA PRO A 533 -21.39 -20.51 9.20
C PRO A 533 -21.00 -21.99 9.12
N GLU A 534 -20.24 -22.46 10.10
CA GLU A 534 -19.88 -23.87 10.17
C GLU A 534 -21.08 -24.64 10.73
N THR A 535 -21.53 -25.66 9.99
CA THR A 535 -22.59 -26.57 10.43
C THR A 535 -21.97 -27.82 11.03
N ARG A 536 -22.28 -28.10 12.30
CA ARG A 536 -21.84 -29.32 12.98
C ARG A 536 -23.05 -30.12 13.44
N GLN A 537 -22.94 -31.44 13.35
CA GLN A 537 -23.94 -32.34 13.93
C GLN A 537 -23.67 -32.45 15.43
N ALA A 538 -24.56 -31.89 16.26
CA ALA A 538 -24.50 -32.03 17.70
C ALA A 538 -25.37 -33.22 18.12
N VAL A 539 -24.76 -34.22 18.77
CA VAL A 539 -25.51 -35.35 19.32
C VAL A 539 -26.24 -34.89 20.59
N LEU A 540 -27.56 -34.99 20.59
CA LEU A 540 -28.43 -34.59 21.69
C LEU A 540 -28.58 -35.67 22.75
N GLY A 541 -28.55 -36.93 22.33
CA GLY A 541 -28.71 -38.07 23.21
C GLY A 541 -28.73 -39.39 22.49
N ARG A 542 -28.59 -40.46 23.28
CA ARG A 542 -28.67 -41.84 22.83
C ARG A 542 -29.75 -42.57 23.61
N ALA A 543 -30.47 -43.43 22.92
CA ALA A 543 -31.48 -44.30 23.50
C ALA A 543 -31.35 -45.71 22.94
N VAL A 544 -31.75 -46.71 23.73
CA VAL A 544 -31.77 -48.10 23.29
C VAL A 544 -33.22 -48.53 23.09
N VAL A 545 -33.52 -49.14 21.94
CA VAL A 545 -34.83 -49.73 21.65
C VAL A 545 -35.03 -50.96 22.51
N GLN A 546 -36.09 -50.97 23.31
CA GLN A 546 -36.44 -52.06 24.22
C GLN A 546 -37.60 -52.90 23.70
N ALA A 547 -38.50 -52.30 22.93
CA ALA A 547 -39.65 -52.98 22.36
C ALA A 547 -40.08 -52.28 21.07
N VAL A 548 -40.69 -53.03 20.15
CA VAL A 548 -41.19 -52.51 18.88
C VAL A 548 -42.70 -52.70 18.84
N PHE A 549 -43.44 -51.59 18.67
CA PHE A 549 -44.90 -51.56 18.68
C PHE A 549 -45.45 -51.32 17.28
N THR A 550 -46.46 -52.08 16.86
CA THR A 550 -47.17 -51.79 15.61
C THR A 550 -48.15 -50.63 15.82
N VAL A 551 -47.99 -49.55 15.05
CA VAL A 551 -48.84 -48.36 15.09
C VAL A 551 -49.58 -48.21 13.75
N GLY A 552 -50.88 -48.49 13.77
CA GLY A 552 -51.74 -48.45 12.57
C GLY A 552 -51.62 -49.69 11.67
N ARG A 553 -52.10 -49.61 10.41
CA ARG A 553 -52.13 -50.76 9.47
C ARG A 553 -50.76 -51.12 8.84
N ARG A 554 -49.76 -50.23 8.86
CA ARG A 554 -48.42 -50.43 8.27
C ARG A 554 -47.26 -49.69 8.99
N GLY A 555 -47.50 -49.02 10.11
CA GLY A 555 -46.47 -48.27 10.84
C GLY A 555 -45.90 -49.06 12.01
N SER A 556 -44.65 -48.80 12.36
CA SER A 556 -43.99 -49.32 13.56
C SER A 556 -43.43 -48.16 14.39
N ALA A 557 -43.49 -48.28 15.71
CA ALA A 557 -42.91 -47.33 16.66
C ALA A 557 -41.91 -48.06 17.55
N ALA A 558 -40.75 -47.45 17.76
CA ALA A 558 -39.76 -47.93 18.69
C ALA A 558 -40.09 -47.42 20.10
N GLY A 559 -40.33 -48.35 21.03
CA GLY A 559 -40.27 -48.10 22.46
C GLY A 559 -38.82 -48.14 22.90
N PHE A 560 -38.33 -47.05 23.47
CA PHE A 560 -36.92 -46.89 23.82
C PHE A 560 -36.77 -46.36 25.24
N ARG A 561 -35.58 -46.53 25.81
CA ARG A 561 -35.15 -45.87 27.03
C ARG A 561 -33.91 -45.02 26.75
N VAL A 562 -33.92 -43.77 27.20
CA VAL A 562 -32.79 -42.84 27.01
C VAL A 562 -31.64 -43.26 27.92
N THR A 563 -30.48 -43.55 27.32
CA THR A 563 -29.27 -43.96 28.04
C THR A 563 -28.29 -42.80 28.23
N GLU A 564 -28.31 -41.81 27.34
CA GLU A 564 -27.45 -40.62 27.42
C GLU A 564 -28.21 -39.40 26.89
N GLY A 565 -28.04 -38.24 27.53
CA GLY A 565 -28.62 -36.98 27.05
C GLY A 565 -30.15 -36.95 27.01
N LYS A 566 -30.72 -36.47 25.90
CA LYS A 566 -32.17 -36.38 25.68
C LYS A 566 -32.56 -36.58 24.23
N ILE A 567 -33.80 -37.02 23.99
CA ILE A 567 -34.39 -37.15 22.66
C ILE A 567 -35.44 -36.05 22.49
N THR A 568 -35.25 -35.13 21.56
CA THR A 568 -36.17 -34.00 21.31
C THR A 568 -37.00 -34.25 20.05
N ARG A 569 -38.26 -33.81 20.05
CA ARG A 569 -39.15 -33.91 18.89
C ARG A 569 -38.66 -33.00 17.77
N GLY A 570 -38.54 -33.53 16.55
CA GLY A 570 -38.07 -32.78 15.38
C GLY A 570 -36.55 -32.86 15.13
N ALA A 571 -35.79 -33.49 16.03
CA ALA A 571 -34.39 -33.85 15.76
C ALA A 571 -34.29 -34.96 14.70
N ASN A 572 -33.10 -35.09 14.11
CA ASN A 572 -32.74 -36.25 13.30
C ASN A 572 -32.32 -37.39 14.22
N VAL A 573 -32.67 -38.62 13.85
CA VAL A 573 -32.24 -39.82 14.58
C VAL A 573 -31.56 -40.75 13.61
N ARG A 574 -30.40 -41.22 14.05
CA ARG A 574 -29.63 -42.26 13.39
C ARG A 574 -29.84 -43.57 14.11
N VAL A 575 -30.36 -44.58 13.42
CA VAL A 575 -30.52 -45.93 13.97
C VAL A 575 -29.23 -46.70 13.72
N VAL A 576 -28.59 -47.17 14.79
CA VAL A 576 -27.33 -47.89 14.77
C VAL A 576 -27.56 -49.32 15.26
N ARG A 577 -27.28 -50.28 14.39
CA ARG A 577 -27.41 -51.72 14.66
C ARG A 577 -26.04 -52.38 14.53
N ALA A 578 -25.60 -53.06 15.59
CA ALA A 578 -24.28 -53.70 15.64
C ALA A 578 -23.13 -52.77 15.18
N GLY A 579 -23.19 -51.49 15.56
CA GLY A 579 -22.19 -50.47 15.21
C GLY A 579 -22.29 -49.89 13.79
N LYS A 580 -23.26 -50.31 12.97
CA LYS A 580 -23.49 -49.75 11.63
C LYS A 580 -24.75 -48.90 11.58
N VAL A 581 -24.69 -47.80 10.85
CA VAL A 581 -25.83 -46.90 10.61
C VAL A 581 -26.78 -47.58 9.62
N VAL A 582 -28.01 -47.86 10.08
CA VAL A 582 -29.06 -48.48 9.27
C VAL A 582 -29.84 -47.40 8.51
N VAL A 583 -30.20 -46.31 9.19
CA VAL A 583 -30.95 -45.19 8.61
C VAL A 583 -30.65 -43.91 9.38
N ASP A 584 -30.75 -42.77 8.71
CA ASP A 584 -30.70 -41.42 9.29
C ASP A 584 -31.92 -40.66 8.78
N ALA A 585 -32.86 -40.32 9.67
CA ALA A 585 -34.11 -39.64 9.30
C ALA A 585 -34.72 -38.84 10.46
N PRO A 586 -35.56 -37.83 10.17
CA PRO A 586 -36.21 -37.02 11.19
C PRO A 586 -37.29 -37.78 11.96
N ILE A 587 -37.39 -37.49 13.26
CA ILE A 587 -38.47 -37.99 14.12
C ILE A 587 -39.81 -37.39 13.66
N SER A 588 -40.79 -38.24 13.33
CA SER A 588 -42.15 -37.83 12.96
C SER A 588 -43.06 -37.65 14.18
N SER A 589 -42.93 -38.50 15.19
CA SER A 589 -43.70 -38.43 16.44
C SER A 589 -42.86 -38.88 17.62
N LEU A 590 -43.08 -38.24 18.77
CA LEU A 590 -42.42 -38.54 20.03
C LEU A 590 -43.45 -38.52 21.16
N ARG A 591 -43.59 -39.64 21.86
CA ARG A 591 -44.60 -39.86 22.89
C ARG A 591 -43.97 -40.39 24.16
N HIS A 592 -44.50 -39.98 25.30
CA HIS A 592 -44.28 -40.64 26.58
C HIS A 592 -45.62 -41.23 27.02
N LEU A 593 -45.69 -42.56 27.13
CA LEU A 593 -46.93 -43.30 27.34
C LEU A 593 -47.99 -42.97 26.25
N LYS A 594 -49.04 -42.21 26.60
CA LYS A 594 -50.13 -41.83 25.68
C LYS A 594 -50.05 -40.38 25.21
N ASN A 595 -49.13 -39.58 25.74
CA ASN A 595 -49.07 -38.15 25.51
C ASN A 595 -47.94 -37.79 24.53
N ASP A 596 -48.22 -36.92 23.57
CA ASP A 596 -47.20 -36.32 22.72
C ASP A 596 -46.33 -35.37 23.57
N VAL A 597 -45.02 -35.60 23.55
CA VAL A 597 -44.06 -34.84 24.37
C VAL A 597 -43.06 -34.12 23.48
N ARG A 598 -42.51 -33.00 24.00
CA ARG A 598 -41.47 -32.23 23.30
C ARG A 598 -40.09 -32.88 23.42
N GLU A 599 -39.80 -33.50 24.55
CA GLU A 599 -38.55 -34.18 24.80
C GLU A 599 -38.72 -35.34 25.79
N VAL A 600 -37.83 -36.32 25.71
CA VAL A 600 -37.69 -37.42 26.68
C VAL A 600 -36.28 -37.36 27.26
N ALA A 601 -36.20 -37.21 28.58
CA ALA A 601 -34.93 -37.05 29.30
C ALA A 601 -34.28 -38.39 29.67
N LEU A 602 -33.02 -38.33 30.08
CA LEU A 602 -32.23 -39.46 30.57
C LEU A 602 -33.00 -40.33 31.57
N GLY A 603 -32.95 -41.66 31.37
CA GLY A 603 -33.59 -42.64 32.26
C GLY A 603 -35.09 -42.82 32.04
N PHE A 604 -35.74 -41.95 31.27
CA PHE A 604 -37.14 -42.11 30.91
C PHE A 604 -37.31 -42.92 29.62
N GLU A 605 -38.47 -43.56 29.52
CA GLU A 605 -38.88 -44.30 28.34
C GLU A 605 -39.75 -43.45 27.43
N GLY A 606 -39.75 -43.75 26.14
CA GLY A 606 -40.59 -43.07 25.16
C GLY A 606 -40.91 -43.97 23.99
N GLY A 607 -41.91 -43.57 23.21
CA GLY A 607 -42.20 -44.13 21.90
C GLY A 607 -41.83 -43.11 20.84
N LEU A 608 -41.03 -43.49 19.84
CA LEU A 608 -40.78 -42.67 18.66
C LEU A 608 -41.20 -43.36 17.38
N THR A 609 -41.59 -42.55 16.40
CA THR A 609 -41.72 -42.95 15.00
C THR A 609 -40.86 -42.02 14.16
N MET A 610 -40.18 -42.57 13.15
CA MET A 610 -39.39 -41.82 12.18
C MET A 610 -40.13 -41.69 10.85
N THR A 611 -39.76 -40.70 10.05
CA THR A 611 -40.35 -40.52 8.71
C THR A 611 -39.78 -41.56 7.76
N GLY A 612 -40.64 -42.39 7.14
CA GLY A 612 -40.23 -43.35 6.11
C GLY A 612 -39.50 -44.61 6.60
N PHE A 613 -39.41 -44.83 7.93
CA PHE A 613 -38.75 -46.00 8.50
C PHE A 613 -39.63 -46.73 9.53
N SER A 614 -39.65 -48.06 9.47
CA SER A 614 -40.48 -48.91 10.34
C SER A 614 -39.83 -50.24 10.75
N ALA A 615 -38.57 -50.48 10.35
CA ALA A 615 -37.87 -51.75 10.60
C ALA A 615 -36.95 -51.69 11.83
N TYR A 616 -37.50 -51.27 12.97
CA TYR A 616 -36.80 -51.26 14.26
C TYR A 616 -36.61 -52.68 14.79
N GLU A 617 -35.49 -52.94 15.46
CA GLU A 617 -35.23 -54.17 16.21
C GLU A 617 -34.91 -53.85 17.67
N GLU A 618 -35.25 -54.77 18.57
CA GLU A 618 -34.84 -54.66 19.98
C GLU A 618 -33.32 -54.70 20.09
N GLY A 619 -32.75 -53.77 20.86
CA GLY A 619 -31.30 -53.57 20.96
C GLY A 619 -30.72 -52.56 19.97
N ASP A 620 -31.50 -52.00 19.04
CA ASP A 620 -31.05 -50.88 18.20
C ASP A 620 -30.70 -49.66 19.06
N ILE A 621 -29.61 -48.95 18.71
CA ILE A 621 -29.21 -47.69 19.34
C ILE A 621 -29.72 -46.53 18.49
N LEU A 622 -30.51 -45.66 19.11
CA LEU A 622 -31.05 -44.45 18.53
C LEU A 622 -30.16 -43.27 18.94
N GLU A 623 -29.40 -42.72 18.02
CA GLU A 623 -28.58 -41.53 18.23
C GLU A 623 -29.30 -40.30 17.68
N ALA A 624 -29.86 -39.47 18.56
CA ALA A 624 -30.50 -38.23 18.18
C ALA A 624 -29.45 -37.12 18.00
N TRP A 625 -29.56 -36.39 16.90
CA TRP A 625 -28.68 -35.28 16.57
C TRP A 625 -29.44 -34.13 15.93
N GLU A 626 -28.90 -32.92 16.08
CA GLU A 626 -29.38 -31.73 15.41
C GLU A 626 -28.24 -31.02 14.66
N THR A 627 -28.58 -30.31 13.60
CA THR A 627 -27.62 -29.43 12.92
C THR A 627 -27.50 -28.15 13.74
N GLN A 628 -26.36 -27.97 14.40
CA GLN A 628 -26.03 -26.72 15.07
C GLN A 628 -25.21 -25.85 14.11
N THR A 629 -25.71 -24.65 13.83
CA THR A 629 -25.00 -23.66 13.03
C THR A 629 -24.23 -22.73 13.97
N THR A 630 -22.90 -22.73 13.88
CA THR A 630 -22.04 -21.83 14.66
C THR A 630 -21.35 -20.82 13.76
N ALA A 631 -21.39 -19.53 14.15
CA ALA A 631 -20.69 -18.48 13.44
C ALA A 631 -19.17 -18.70 13.52
N ARG A 632 -18.51 -18.74 12.36
CA ARG A 632 -17.07 -18.97 12.26
C ARG A 632 -16.31 -17.66 12.56
N ARG A 633 -15.14 -17.77 13.17
CA ARG A 633 -14.22 -16.64 13.37
C ARG A 633 -12.93 -16.89 12.60
N LEU A 634 -12.29 -15.82 12.14
CA LEU A 634 -10.98 -15.91 11.48
C LEU A 634 -9.92 -16.57 12.40
N PRO A 635 -9.01 -17.40 11.84
CA PRO A 635 -7.90 -18.03 12.57
C PRO A 635 -7.03 -17.02 13.33
N GLN A 636 -6.38 -17.45 14.42
CA GLN A 636 -5.55 -16.58 15.27
C GLN A 636 -4.31 -16.02 14.57
N GLU A 637 -3.78 -16.69 13.54
CA GLU A 637 -2.59 -16.23 12.79
C GLU A 637 -2.82 -14.95 11.98
N GLN A 638 -4.07 -14.61 11.66
CA GLN A 638 -4.44 -13.34 11.02
C GLN A 638 -4.78 -12.24 12.03
N ARG A 639 -4.68 -12.52 13.34
CA ARG A 639 -4.95 -11.57 14.44
C ARG A 639 -3.69 -10.97 15.06
N ALA A 640 -2.53 -11.55 14.77
CA ALA A 640 -1.21 -11.07 15.19
C ALA A 640 -0.59 -10.25 14.05
#